data_AF-A0A6S6PE86-F1
#
_entry.id   AF-A0A6S6PE86-F1
#
_cell.length_a   1.000
_cell.length_b   1.000
_cell.length_c   1.000
_cell.angle_alpha   90.00
_cell.angle_beta   90.00
_cell.angle_gamma   90.00
#
_symmetry.space_group_name_H-M   'P 1'
#
loop_
_entity.id
_entity.type
_entity.pdbx_description
1 polymer ?
#
loop_
_entity_poly.entity_id
_entity_poly.type
_entity_poly.pdbx_seq_one_letter_code
_entity_poly.pdbx_strand_id
1 'polypeptide(L)' 'MLTPEGIDSQITASEAAQLCGVALCTITKWVREERITPVGMNRQGRKLYRLLDVAKAERATRDRARR' A
#
# COMPACT_ATOMS: atom_id res chain seq x y z
N MET A 1 -7.13 1.50 20.33
CA MET A 1 -6.01 0.54 20.35
C MET A 1 -5.57 0.31 18.91
N LEU A 2 -4.53 0.99 18.43
CA LEU A 2 -3.84 0.56 17.21
C LEU A 2 -3.02 -0.66 17.63
N THR A 3 -3.53 -1.86 17.36
CA THR A 3 -2.75 -3.07 17.63
C THR A 3 -1.48 -3.05 16.77
N PRO A 4 -0.31 -3.44 17.31
CA PRO A 4 0.95 -3.49 16.56
C PRO A 4 0.84 -4.30 15.25
N GLU A 5 -0.03 -5.31 15.26
CA GLU A 5 -0.42 -6.14 14.11
C GLU A 5 -0.93 -5.33 12.90
N GLY A 6 -1.54 -4.15 13.14
CA GLY A 6 -2.18 -3.37 12.08
C GLY A 6 -1.19 -2.69 11.13
N ILE A 7 -0.05 -2.24 11.63
CA ILE A 7 0.92 -1.44 10.84
C ILE A 7 1.77 -2.34 9.93
N ASP A 8 2.20 -3.48 10.45
CA ASP A 8 2.92 -4.52 9.69
C ASP A 8 1.98 -5.48 8.95
N SER A 9 0.66 -5.21 8.99
CA SER A 9 -0.35 -6.02 8.32
C SER A 9 -0.06 -6.12 6.82
N GLN A 10 -0.08 -7.36 6.33
CA GLN A 10 0.11 -7.67 4.92
C GLN A 10 -1.23 -7.67 4.21
N ILE A 11 -1.43 -6.67 3.35
CA ILE A 11 -2.68 -6.45 2.63
C ILE A 11 -2.47 -6.55 1.12
N THR A 12 -3.51 -6.93 0.41
CA THR A 12 -3.50 -6.94 -1.06
C THR A 12 -3.56 -5.52 -1.63
N ALA A 13 -3.23 -5.36 -2.91
CA ALA A 13 -3.34 -4.06 -3.58
C ALA A 13 -4.77 -3.48 -3.55
N SER A 14 -5.80 -4.34 -3.60
CA SER A 14 -7.20 -3.92 -3.54
C SER A 14 -7.58 -3.38 -2.15
N GLU A 15 -7.15 -4.06 -1.09
CA GLU A 15 -7.37 -3.60 0.29
C GLU A 15 -6.58 -2.32 0.56
N ALA A 16 -5.33 -2.24 0.10
CA ALA A 16 -4.51 -1.04 0.17
C ALA A 16 -5.18 0.16 -0.49
N ALA A 17 -5.74 -0.02 -1.69
CA ALA A 17 -6.47 1.01 -2.40
C ALA A 17 -7.68 1.52 -1.59
N GLN A 18 -8.48 0.62 -1.01
CA GLN A 18 -9.63 0.96 -0.19
C GLN A 18 -9.22 1.69 1.10
N LEU A 19 -8.23 1.17 1.84
CA LEU A 19 -7.77 1.75 3.10
C LEU A 19 -7.13 3.13 2.92
N CYS A 20 -6.39 3.34 1.83
CA CYS A 20 -5.76 4.61 1.52
C CYS A 20 -6.68 5.58 0.76
N GLY A 21 -7.88 5.15 0.34
CA GLY A 21 -8.80 5.97 -0.44
C GLY A 21 -8.25 6.37 -1.81
N VAL A 22 -7.44 5.50 -2.43
CA VAL A 22 -6.83 5.72 -3.75
C VAL A 22 -7.32 4.69 -4.76
N ALA A 23 -7.20 5.00 -6.05
CA ALA A 23 -7.49 4.02 -7.10
C ALA A 23 -6.44 2.89 -7.12
N LEU A 24 -6.86 1.68 -7.52
CA LEU A 24 -5.97 0.52 -7.64
C LEU A 24 -4.82 0.75 -8.64
N CYS A 25 -5.06 1.56 -9.68
CA CYS A 25 -4.02 1.97 -10.63
C CYS A 25 -2.93 2.80 -9.96
N THR A 26 -3.24 3.58 -8.92
CA THR A 26 -2.27 4.33 -8.11
C THR A 26 -1.36 3.38 -7.34
N ILE A 27 -1.91 2.34 -6.72
CA ILE A 27 -1.10 1.30 -6.05
C ILE A 27 -0.17 0.62 -7.06
N THR A 28 -0.70 0.22 -8.23
CA THR A 28 0.11 -0.40 -9.29
C THR A 28 1.20 0.53 -9.79
N LYS A 29 0.91 1.83 -9.92
CA LYS A 29 1.89 2.86 -10.28
C LYS A 29 2.99 2.96 -9.23
N TRP A 30 2.65 2.98 -7.95
CA TRP A 30 3.65 2.99 -6.87
C TRP A 30 4.56 1.75 -6.90
N VAL A 31 4.04 0.57 -7.24
CA VAL A 31 4.86 -0.64 -7.42
C VAL A 31 5.80 -0.48 -8.62
N ARG A 32 5.31 0.04 -9.74
CA ARG A 32 6.13 0.27 -10.95
C ARG A 32 7.22 1.33 -10.75
N GLU A 33 6.95 2.34 -9.93
CA GLU A 33 7.91 3.37 -9.52
C GLU A 33 8.79 2.93 -8.34
N GLU A 34 8.71 1.65 -7.93
CA GLU A 34 9.50 1.07 -6.83
C GLU A 34 9.32 1.81 -5.48
N ARG A 35 8.19 2.52 -5.32
CA ARG A 35 7.84 3.26 -4.09
C ARG A 35 7.30 2.34 -3.00
N ILE A 36 6.69 1.23 -3.40
CA ILE A 36 6.25 0.15 -2.51
C ILE A 36 6.69 -1.18 -3.11
N THR A 37 7.11 -2.10 -2.26
CA THR A 37 7.59 -3.42 -2.68
C THR A 37 6.66 -4.49 -2.11
N PRO A 38 6.23 -5.48 -2.93
CA PRO A 38 5.48 -6.60 -2.42
C PRO A 38 6.36 -7.40 -1.45
N VAL A 39 5.82 -7.70 -0.27
CA VAL A 39 6.52 -8.46 0.78
C VAL A 39 6.27 -9.95 0.69
N GLY A 40 5.34 -10.35 -0.18
CA GLY A 40 5.01 -11.75 -0.41
C GLY A 40 3.81 -11.89 -1.33
N MET A 41 3.27 -13.10 -1.33
CA MET A 41 2.10 -13.47 -2.11
C MET A 41 1.18 -14.30 -1.23
N ASN A 42 -0.12 -14.05 -1.31
CA ASN A 42 -1.10 -14.85 -0.59
C ASN A 42 -1.32 -16.21 -1.29
N ARG A 43 -2.08 -17.09 -0.63
CA ARG A 43 -2.44 -18.42 -1.16
C ARG A 43 -3.19 -18.39 -2.50
N GLN A 44 -3.77 -17.26 -2.88
CA GLN A 44 -4.48 -17.06 -4.15
C GLN A 44 -3.58 -16.46 -5.25
N GLY A 45 -2.28 -16.33 -5.01
CA GLY A 45 -1.34 -15.75 -5.98
C GLY A 45 -1.35 -14.22 -6.04
N ARG A 46 -2.00 -13.53 -5.10
CA ARG A 46 -2.05 -12.06 -5.06
C ARG A 46 -0.88 -11.51 -4.26
N LYS A 47 -0.22 -10.48 -4.81
CA LYS A 47 0.86 -9.75 -4.12
C LYS A 47 0.33 -9.10 -2.85
N LEU A 48 1.10 -9.24 -1.77
CA LEU A 48 0.86 -8.63 -0.47
C LEU A 48 1.85 -7.49 -0.25
N TYR A 49 1.38 -6.44 0.39
CA TYR A 49 2.12 -5.22 0.69
C TYR A 49 1.96 -4.89 2.17
N ARG A 50 3.00 -4.36 2.80
CA ARG A 50 2.90 -3.85 4.17
C ARG A 50 2.06 -2.58 4.17
N LEU A 51 1.07 -2.51 5.06
CA LEU A 51 0.23 -1.31 5.21
C LEU A 51 1.09 -0.06 5.50
N LEU A 52 2.14 -0.20 6.32
CA LEU A 52 3.08 0.88 6.58
C LEU A 52 3.71 1.48 5.32
N ASP A 53 4.14 0.63 4.38
CA ASP A 53 4.82 1.09 3.16
C ASP A 53 3.82 1.79 2.22
N VAL A 54 2.59 1.27 2.12
CA VAL A 54 1.50 1.90 1.38
C VAL A 54 1.16 3.27 1.99
N ALA A 55 1.04 3.36 3.31
CA ALA A 55 0.72 4.62 4.00
C ALA A 55 1.82 5.69 3.78
N LYS A 56 3.10 5.29 3.81
CA LYS A 56 4.23 6.17 3.47
C LYS A 56 4.13 6.67 2.03
N ALA A 57 3.83 5.78 1.08
CA ALA A 57 3.71 6.15 -0.32
C ALA A 57 2.53 7.11 -0.58
N GLU A 58 1.39 6.87 0.07
CA GLU A 58 0.21 7.74 0.05
C GLU A 58 0.58 9.14 0.54
N ARG A 59 1.21 9.22 1.72
CA ARG A 59 1.60 10.49 2.31
C ARG A 59 2.52 11.28 1.38
N ALA A 60 3.54 10.62 0.83
CA ALA A 60 4.46 11.25 -0.11
C ALA A 60 3.78 11.67 -1.43
N THR A 61 2.75 10.96 -1.89
CA THR A 61 1.96 11.38 -3.06
C THR A 61 1.08 12.59 -2.73
N ARG A 62 0.44 12.62 -1.56
CA ARG A 62 -0.37 13.75 -1.11
C ARG A 62 0.47 15.01 -0.91
N ASP A 63 1.65 14.89 -0.32
CA ASP A 63 2.55 16.03 -0.10
C ASP A 63 3.06 16.60 -1.43
N ARG A 64 3.27 15.77 -2.47
CA ARG A 64 3.60 16.24 -3.83
C ARG A 64 2.42 16.90 -4.52
N ALA A 65 1.19 16.42 -4.33
CA ALA A 65 0.00 17.00 -4.95
C ALA A 65 -0.39 18.36 -4.35
N ARG A 66 0.06 18.65 -3.14
CA ARG A 66 -0.16 19.94 -2.45
C ARG A 66 0.91 21.00 -2.76
N ARG A 67 1.91 20.65 -3.55
CA ARG A 67 3.06 21.50 -3.88
C ARG A 67 2.96 21.99 -5.31
#